data_AF-A0A2V9Q7Z2-F1
#
_entry.id   AF-A0A2V9Q7Z2-F1
#
_cell.length_a   1.000
_cell.length_b   1.000
_cell.length_c   1.000
_cell.angle_alpha   90.00
_cell.angle_beta   90.00
_cell.angle_gamma   90.00
#
_symmetry.space_group_name_H-M   'P 1'
#
loop_
_entity.id
_entity.type
_entity.pdbx_description
1 polymer ?
#
loop_
_entity_poly.entity_id
_entity_poly.type
_entity_poly.pdbx_seq_one_letter_code
_entity_poly.pdbx_strand_id
1 'polypeptide(L)'
;MKAATLKLVDPTSAEIDFLRSELSTGLTLTGIALDSRDQARRNRNCANARKAYDAVKRFVPRVALSPDETNEINSRLEHLRSELQRLGEEV
;
A
#
# COMPACT_ATOMS: atom_id res chain seq x y z
N MET A 1 29.83 -14.07 -2.37
CA MET A 1 28.67 -13.17 -2.19
C MET A 1 28.28 -12.63 -3.57
N LYS A 2 27.13 -13.01 -4.12
CA LYS A 2 26.63 -12.44 -5.38
C LYS A 2 25.85 -11.18 -5.04
N ALA A 3 26.39 -10.02 -5.41
CA ALA A 3 25.62 -8.78 -5.44
C ALA A 3 24.50 -8.97 -6.47
N ALA A 4 23.25 -8.91 -6.03
CA ALA A 4 22.12 -8.86 -6.93
C ALA A 4 22.19 -7.52 -7.67
N THR A 5 22.54 -7.57 -8.95
CA THR A 5 22.41 -6.43 -9.86
C THR A 5 20.94 -6.08 -9.95
N LEU A 6 20.48 -5.12 -9.13
CA LEU A 6 19.25 -4.37 -9.41
C LEU A 6 19.43 -3.79 -10.80
N LYS A 7 18.63 -4.28 -11.75
CA LYS A 7 18.56 -3.68 -13.08
C LYS A 7 18.08 -2.24 -12.87
N LEU A 8 18.94 -1.28 -13.24
CA LEU A 8 18.63 0.13 -13.43
C LEU A 8 17.69 0.28 -14.64
N VAL A 9 16.50 -0.31 -14.55
CA VAL A 9 15.43 -0.07 -15.51
C VAL A 9 14.57 0.96 -14.82
N ASP A 10 14.42 2.13 -15.47
CA ASP A 10 13.44 3.11 -15.04
C ASP A 10 12.11 2.39 -14.83
N PRO A 11 11.41 2.64 -13.71
CA PRO A 11 10.14 2.01 -13.48
C PRO A 11 9.24 2.29 -14.68
N THR A 12 8.53 1.28 -15.15
CA THR A 12 7.46 1.57 -16.08
C THR A 12 6.44 2.43 -15.34
N SER A 13 5.85 3.44 -16.00
CA SER A 13 4.80 4.26 -15.38
C SER A 13 3.71 3.38 -14.75
N ALA A 14 3.43 2.22 -15.36
CA ALA A 14 2.49 1.22 -14.87
C ALA A 14 2.84 0.62 -13.49
N GLU A 15 4.12 0.42 -13.16
CA GLU A 15 4.53 -0.10 -11.84
C GLU A 15 4.32 0.93 -10.73
N ILE A 16 4.67 2.19 -10.99
CA ILE A 16 4.40 3.28 -10.04
C ILE A 16 2.89 3.50 -9.90
N ASP A 17 2.16 3.53 -11.02
CA ASP A 17 0.71 3.69 -11.04
C ASP A 17 0.01 2.56 -10.29
N PHE A 18 0.52 1.33 -10.38
CA PHE A 18 0.05 0.21 -9.56
C PHE A 18 0.21 0.51 -8.07
N LEU A 19 1.40 0.91 -7.61
CA LEU A 19 1.63 1.24 -6.19
C LEU A 19 0.70 2.36 -5.71
N ARG A 20 0.56 3.43 -6.52
CA ARG A 20 -0.34 4.55 -6.21
C ARG A 20 -1.80 4.12 -6.15
N SER A 21 -2.22 3.24 -7.06
CA SER A 21 -3.59 2.73 -7.14
C SER A 21 -3.93 1.84 -5.95
N GLU A 22 -3.03 0.93 -5.56
CA GLU A 22 -3.20 0.10 -4.37
C GLU A 22 -3.25 0.95 -3.11
N LEU A 23 -2.38 1.96 -2.96
CA LEU A 23 -2.43 2.89 -1.83
C LEU A 23 -3.75 3.67 -1.76
N SER A 24 -4.23 4.21 -2.89
CA SER A 24 -5.52 4.91 -2.95
C SER A 24 -6.68 3.98 -2.60
N THR A 25 -6.64 2.74 -3.09
CA THR A 25 -7.65 1.72 -2.83
C THR A 25 -7.66 1.36 -1.35
N GLY A 26 -6.51 1.07 -0.76
CA GLY A 26 -6.37 0.75 0.66
C GLY A 26 -6.93 1.85 1.56
N LEU A 27 -6.52 3.10 1.34
CA LEU A 27 -6.97 4.25 2.13
C LEU A 27 -8.48 4.51 2.00
N THR A 28 -9.03 4.33 0.80
CA THR A 28 -10.48 4.44 0.59
C THR A 28 -11.23 3.36 1.38
N LEU A 29 -10.73 2.13 1.35
CA LEU A 29 -11.34 1.00 2.05
C LEU A 29 -11.23 1.14 3.57
N THR A 30 -10.12 1.66 4.11
CA THR A 30 -10.02 1.93 5.55
C THR A 30 -11.00 3.02 5.97
N GLY A 31 -11.17 4.08 5.18
CA GLY A 31 -12.20 5.09 5.43
C GLY A 31 -13.61 4.50 5.48
N ILE A 32 -13.98 3.68 4.48
CA ILE A 32 -15.28 2.98 4.47
C ILE A 32 -15.43 2.05 5.68
N ALA A 33 -14.36 1.35 6.10
CA ALA A 33 -14.40 0.44 7.23
C ALA A 33 -14.59 1.19 8.55
N LEU A 34 -13.90 2.31 8.76
CA LEU A 34 -13.96 3.14 9.96
C LEU A 34 -15.33 3.81 10.13
N ASP A 35 -15.97 4.22 9.03
CA ASP A 35 -17.28 4.88 9.05
C ASP A 35 -18.46 3.89 9.13
N SER A 36 -18.21 2.59 8.96
CA SER A 36 -19.26 1.57 8.89
C SER A 36 -19.74 1.13 10.28
N ARG A 37 -21.05 1.27 10.53
CA ARG A 37 -21.75 0.65 11.68
C ARG A 37 -22.09 -0.83 11.46
N ASP A 38 -22.09 -1.28 10.21
CA ASP A 38 -22.27 -2.69 9.85
C ASP A 38 -20.93 -3.43 9.99
N GLN A 39 -20.91 -4.44 10.85
CA GLN A 39 -19.71 -5.22 11.15
C GLN A 39 -19.21 -6.04 9.95
N ALA A 40 -20.11 -6.61 9.15
CA ALA A 40 -19.74 -7.39 7.97
C ALA A 40 -19.11 -6.48 6.91
N ARG A 41 -19.68 -5.29 6.69
CA ARG A 41 -19.11 -4.27 5.81
C ARG A 41 -17.76 -3.78 6.34
N ARG A 42 -17.64 -3.51 7.64
CA ARG A 42 -16.36 -3.12 8.27
C ARG A 42 -15.28 -4.17 8.03
N ASN A 43 -15.57 -5.43 8.35
CA ASN A 43 -14.61 -6.54 8.22
C ASN A 43 -14.18 -6.76 6.77
N ARG A 44 -15.12 -6.73 5.81
CA ARG A 44 -14.79 -6.91 4.39
C ARG A 44 -13.87 -5.81 3.87
N ASN A 45 -14.14 -4.56 4.21
CA ASN A 45 -13.31 -3.45 3.76
C ASN A 45 -11.94 -3.45 4.45
N CYS A 46 -11.87 -3.76 5.75
CA CYS A 46 -10.60 -3.96 6.47
C CYS A 46 -9.74 -5.04 5.79
N ALA A 47 -10.31 -6.21 5.51
CA ALA A 47 -9.60 -7.30 4.86
C ALA A 47 -9.09 -6.93 3.45
N ASN A 48 -9.84 -6.13 2.69
CA ASN A 48 -9.39 -5.68 1.38
C ASN A 48 -8.34 -4.56 1.46
N ALA A 49 -8.45 -3.64 2.44
CA ALA A 49 -7.42 -2.65 2.71
C ALA A 49 -6.08 -3.31 3.10
N ARG A 50 -6.15 -4.37 3.92
CA ARG A 50 -4.97 -5.17 4.30
C ARG A 50 -4.30 -5.79 3.08
N LYS A 51 -5.06 -6.35 2.14
CA LYS A 51 -4.51 -6.89 0.88
C LYS A 51 -3.79 -5.83 0.06
N ALA A 52 -4.33 -4.62 -0.02
CA ALA A 52 -3.69 -3.52 -0.75
C ALA A 52 -2.36 -3.11 -0.10
N TYR A 53 -2.32 -3.01 1.23
CA TYR A 53 -1.08 -2.76 1.98
C TYR A 53 -0.03 -3.85 1.73
N ASP A 54 -0.43 -5.12 1.83
CA ASP A 54 0.46 -6.26 1.59
C ASP A 54 0.98 -6.30 0.15
N ALA A 55 0.14 -5.92 -0.83
CA ALA A 55 0.54 -5.78 -2.22
C ALA A 55 1.61 -4.69 -2.38
N VAL A 56 1.39 -3.49 -1.84
CA VAL A 56 2.38 -2.40 -1.91
C VAL A 56 3.70 -2.83 -1.26
N LYS A 57 3.67 -3.42 -0.06
CA LYS A 57 4.90 -3.91 0.61
C LYS A 57 5.64 -4.97 -0.20
N ARG A 58 4.92 -5.83 -0.91
CA ARG A 58 5.51 -6.87 -1.76
C ARG A 58 6.19 -6.29 -3.01
N PHE A 59 5.61 -5.25 -3.60
CA PHE A 59 6.04 -4.72 -4.88
C PHE A 59 6.99 -3.54 -4.78
N VAL A 60 6.88 -2.69 -3.74
CA VAL A 60 7.74 -1.49 -3.61
C VAL A 60 9.24 -1.78 -3.68
N PRO A 61 9.81 -2.88 -3.13
CA PRO A 61 11.26 -3.14 -3.21
C PRO A 61 11.73 -3.54 -4.62
N ARG A 62 10.79 -3.75 -5.55
CA ARG A 62 11.05 -4.22 -6.93
C ARG A 62 10.92 -3.10 -7.96
N VAL A 63 10.39 -1.95 -7.55
CA VAL A 63 10.19 -0.78 -8.42
C VAL A 63 11.33 0.20 -8.17
N ALA A 64 12.02 0.62 -9.22
CA ALA A 64 13.00 1.69 -9.11
C ALA A 64 12.23 3.01 -8.92
N LEU A 65 12.30 3.64 -7.75
CA LEU A 65 11.60 4.91 -7.50
C LEU A 65 12.60 6.06 -7.46
N SER A 66 12.21 7.22 -7.98
CA SER A 66 12.92 8.46 -7.69
C SER A 66 12.83 8.80 -6.18
N PRO A 67 13.67 9.71 -5.67
CA PRO A 67 13.57 10.15 -4.28
C PRO A 67 12.18 10.70 -3.92
N ASP A 68 11.57 11.46 -4.82
CA ASP A 68 10.24 12.06 -4.60
C ASP A 68 9.15 10.98 -4.56
N GLU A 69 9.18 10.02 -5.48
CA GLU A 69 8.24 8.89 -5.47
C GLU A 69 8.44 7.99 -4.26
N THR A 70 9.69 7.77 -3.83
CA THR A 70 10.00 7.02 -2.62
C THR A 70 9.35 7.68 -1.40
N ASN A 71 9.49 9.01 -1.27
CA ASN A 71 8.88 9.77 -0.18
C ASN A 71 7.34 9.72 -0.24
N GLU A 72 6.76 9.90 -1.42
CA GLU A 72 5.32 9.81 -1.64
C GLU A 72 4.77 8.43 -1.22
N ILE A 73 5.34 7.36 -1.77
CA ILE A 73 4.88 5.98 -1.52
C ILE A 73 5.05 5.61 -0.06
N ASN A 74 6.18 5.93 0.57
CA ASN A 74 6.41 5.63 1.98
C ASN A 74 5.44 6.40 2.89
N SER A 75 5.22 7.69 2.63
CA SER A 75 4.29 8.50 3.43
C SER A 75 2.87 7.93 3.36
N ARG A 76 2.41 7.57 2.16
CA ARG A 76 1.07 6.99 1.96
C ARG A 76 0.96 5.58 2.55
N LEU A 77 2.03 4.79 2.48
CA LEU A 77 2.07 3.45 3.05
C LEU A 77 2.00 3.48 4.58
N GLU A 78 2.72 4.41 5.22
CA GLU A 78 2.64 4.63 6.68
C GLU A 78 1.26 5.16 7.11
N HIS A 79 0.63 6.01 6.29
CA HIS A 79 -0.76 6.41 6.53
C HIS A 79 -1.69 5.19 6.48
N LEU A 80 -1.59 4.35 5.44
CA LEU A 80 -2.41 3.13 5.34
C LEU A 80 -2.16 2.17 6.50
N ARG A 81 -0.91 1.99 6.93
CA ARG A 81 -0.54 1.22 8.13
C ARG A 81 -1.27 1.73 9.37
N SER A 82 -1.26 3.04 9.59
CA SER A 82 -1.90 3.68 10.74
C SER A 82 -3.42 3.46 10.74
N GLU A 83 -4.06 3.58 9.59
CA GLU A 83 -5.51 3.33 9.46
C GLU A 83 -5.87 1.85 9.68
N LEU A 84 -5.04 0.92 9.19
CA LEU A 84 -5.21 -0.51 9.46
C LEU A 84 -5.06 -0.83 10.95
N GLN A 85 -4.10 -0.21 11.64
CA GLN A 85 -3.95 -0.34 13.09
C GLN A 85 -5.17 0.20 13.86
N ARG A 86 -5.76 1.32 13.42
CA ARG A 86 -7.02 1.83 13.97
C ARG A 86 -8.20 0.86 13.78
N LEU A 87 -8.15 0.02 12.74
CA LEU A 87 -9.11 -1.04 12.51
C LEU A 87 -8.85 -2.32 13.32
N GLY A 88 -7.69 -2.41 13.98
CA GLY A 88 -7.27 -3.54 14.82
C GLY A 88 -6.35 -4.55 14.12
N GLU A 89 -5.79 -4.21 12.96
CA GLU A 89 -4.85 -5.07 12.23
C GLU A 89 -3.41 -4.92 12.76
N GLU A 90 -2.68 -6.04 12.78
CA GLU A 90 -1.23 -6.07 13.05
C GLU A 90 -0.46 -6.12 11.71
N VAL A 91 0.18 -5.00 11.35
CA VAL A 91 0.83 -4.71 10.05
C VAL A 91 2.19 -4.05 10.19
#